data_AF-Q75VA4-F1
#
_entry.id   AF-Q75VA4-F1
#
_cell.length_a   1.000
_cell.length_b   1.000
_cell.length_c   1.000
_cell.angle_alpha   90.00
_cell.angle_beta   90.00
_cell.angle_gamma   90.00
#
_symmetry.space_group_name_H-M   'P 1'
#
loop_
_entity.id
_entity.type
_entity.pdbx_description
1 polymer ?
#
loop_
_entity_poly.entity_id
_entity_poly.type
_entity_poly.pdbx_seq_one_letter_code
_entity_poly.pdbx_strand_id
1 'polypeptide(L)'
;MRSAIVLGVLVSVAAAIALQSPVGRTSLLDRSASISSGCSTSGPTSCHNTSPVSDTCCFESPGGLLLQTQFWDTDPSTGPIDSWTIHGLWPDKCDGTFDQNCDPSRAYTGISSLLTSQGASDTLSFMNTHWVDINGQNERFWEHEWEAHGTCMSTLETSCLPSGSPRGAEAVAFFETVVRLFKTLPTYDWLSDAGITPSTSRTFSRSTLSSALENVAGVTPSLGCNGNTLNAISWYFNLKGSIIDGEFIPINAIESGSCPSSGIRYPPKSGSGTPTSTSPPGPTGNPGSLPTKATIHAIHSGSELGGLLSLGTWSTQTLATFTISGSADSFTMKSSKGDCGLSGGMFKCGSGVSSTTFSAKSSDGSLLLASGGSTSFSSDGIPSGTTVFDVYMGSSHGQQYTLEIIGS
;
A
#
# COMPACT_ATOMS: atom_id res chain seq x y z
N MET A 1 45.53 77.89 -32.32
CA MET A 1 44.06 77.89 -32.36
C MET A 1 43.60 76.74 -33.24
N ARG A 2 42.63 75.95 -32.73
CA ARG A 2 41.91 74.83 -33.38
C ARG A 2 42.73 73.55 -33.57
N SER A 3 42.26 72.34 -33.29
CA SER A 3 41.26 71.76 -32.36
C SER A 3 41.47 70.25 -32.51
N ALA A 4 41.53 69.52 -31.40
CA ALA A 4 41.62 68.06 -31.39
C ALA A 4 40.27 67.42 -31.77
N ILE A 5 40.27 66.38 -32.60
CA ILE A 5 39.20 65.38 -32.69
C ILE A 5 39.85 64.00 -32.90
N VAL A 6 39.80 63.17 -31.87
CA VAL A 6 40.09 61.74 -31.89
C VAL A 6 38.78 61.02 -32.20
N LEU A 7 38.72 60.27 -33.31
CA LEU A 7 37.57 59.44 -33.66
C LEU A 7 37.83 58.01 -33.16
N GLY A 8 37.22 57.65 -32.04
CA GLY A 8 37.18 56.27 -31.55
C GLY A 8 36.07 55.48 -32.24
N VAL A 9 36.41 54.30 -32.75
CA VAL A 9 35.45 53.36 -33.34
C VAL A 9 34.74 52.61 -32.21
N LEU A 10 33.44 52.88 -32.05
CA LEU A 10 32.53 52.12 -31.18
C LEU A 10 32.01 50.90 -31.94
N VAL A 11 32.30 49.70 -31.43
CA VAL A 11 31.68 48.45 -31.88
C VAL A 11 30.36 48.28 -31.13
N SER A 12 29.25 48.44 -31.83
CA SER A 12 27.90 48.20 -31.33
C SER A 12 27.53 46.72 -31.51
N VAL A 13 27.40 45.98 -30.41
CA VAL A 13 26.79 44.64 -30.41
C VAL A 13 25.28 44.80 -30.29
N ALA A 14 24.57 44.62 -31.40
CA ALA A 14 23.12 44.52 -31.39
C ALA A 14 22.71 43.06 -31.12
N ALA A 15 22.28 42.75 -29.91
CA ALA A 15 21.61 41.48 -29.61
C ALA A 15 20.15 41.57 -30.05
N ALA A 16 19.78 40.86 -31.11
CA ALA A 16 18.40 40.72 -31.54
C ALA A 16 17.66 39.78 -30.58
N ILE A 17 16.67 40.33 -29.87
CA ILE A 17 15.76 39.62 -28.97
C ILE A 17 14.78 38.82 -29.84
N ALA A 18 14.89 37.49 -29.83
CA ALA A 18 13.85 36.62 -30.34
C ALA A 18 12.72 36.52 -29.28
N LEU A 19 11.61 37.21 -29.53
CA LEU A 19 10.36 36.99 -28.80
C LEU A 19 9.83 35.59 -29.13
N GLN A 20 10.05 34.63 -28.24
CA GLN A 20 9.34 33.36 -28.24
C GLN A 20 8.39 33.35 -27.04
N SER A 21 7.10 33.47 -27.33
CA SER A 21 6.02 33.21 -26.38
C SER A 21 6.13 31.78 -25.85
N PRO A 22 6.02 31.52 -24.54
CA PRO A 22 5.86 30.16 -24.07
C PRO A 22 4.40 29.78 -24.27
N VAL A 23 4.06 29.25 -25.45
CA VAL A 23 2.87 28.40 -25.57
C VAL A 23 3.23 27.12 -24.83
N GLY A 24 2.83 27.06 -23.56
CA GLY A 24 2.99 25.87 -22.73
C GLY A 24 2.34 24.68 -23.43
N ARG A 25 3.15 23.71 -23.82
CA ARG A 25 2.66 22.37 -24.14
C ARG A 25 2.19 21.77 -22.82
N THR A 26 0.89 21.75 -22.59
CA THR A 26 0.30 20.89 -21.56
C THR A 26 0.59 19.45 -21.96
N SER A 27 1.61 18.87 -21.33
CA SER A 27 1.86 17.43 -21.37
C SER A 27 0.69 16.76 -20.67
N LEU A 28 -0.27 16.23 -21.44
CA LEU A 28 -1.38 15.41 -20.94
C LEU A 28 -0.92 14.00 -20.52
N LEU A 29 0.37 13.81 -20.25
CA LEU A 29 0.99 12.53 -19.88
C LEU A 29 1.89 12.61 -18.63
N ASP A 30 1.92 13.74 -17.89
CA ASP A 30 2.61 13.86 -16.60
C ASP A 30 1.64 13.73 -15.40
N ARG A 31 0.95 12.59 -15.29
CA ARG A 31 0.18 12.26 -14.09
C ARG A 31 0.58 10.91 -13.52
N SER A 32 1.78 10.93 -12.95
CA SER A 32 2.19 10.02 -11.88
C SER A 32 2.96 10.80 -10.82
N ALA A 33 2.48 12.01 -10.51
CA ALA A 33 2.92 12.77 -9.35
C ALA A 33 1.81 12.69 -8.32
N SER A 34 2.04 11.93 -7.24
CA SER A 34 1.39 12.20 -5.97
C SER A 34 1.50 13.71 -5.72
N ILE A 35 0.38 14.39 -5.50
CA ILE A 35 0.43 15.80 -5.11
C ILE A 35 1.33 15.94 -3.89
N SER A 36 2.11 17.02 -3.79
CA SER A 36 2.90 17.32 -2.60
C SER A 36 2.34 18.56 -1.93
N SER A 37 2.32 18.55 -0.60
CA SER A 37 1.89 19.70 0.18
C SER A 37 2.93 20.81 0.22
N GLY A 38 4.21 20.46 0.03
CA GLY A 38 5.35 21.37 0.23
C GLY A 38 5.65 21.69 1.70
N CYS A 39 4.97 21.04 2.64
CA CYS A 39 5.15 21.26 4.07
C CYS A 39 6.42 20.58 4.61
N SER A 40 7.12 21.26 5.53
CA SER A 40 8.25 20.66 6.24
C SER A 40 7.77 19.76 7.39
N THR A 41 8.43 18.63 7.59
CA THR A 41 8.25 17.76 8.77
C THR A 41 9.18 18.13 9.93
N SER A 42 10.00 19.18 9.80
CA SER A 42 10.85 19.68 10.89
C SER A 42 10.11 20.58 11.90
N GLY A 43 8.83 20.86 11.64
CA GLY A 43 8.01 21.79 12.41
C GLY A 43 7.42 21.19 13.70
N PRO A 44 6.54 21.94 14.38
CA PRO A 44 5.83 21.45 15.57
C PRO A 44 4.87 20.32 15.21
N THR A 45 4.72 19.40 16.15
CA THR A 45 3.75 18.29 16.07
C THR A 45 2.34 18.80 16.43
N SER A 46 1.32 18.33 15.71
CA SER A 46 -0.10 18.60 16.03
C SER A 46 -0.42 18.27 17.49
N CYS A 47 -1.39 18.97 18.09
CA CYS A 47 -1.74 18.88 19.51
C CYS A 47 -0.68 19.32 20.54
N HIS A 48 0.50 19.77 20.09
CA HIS A 48 1.54 20.30 20.97
C HIS A 48 1.81 21.80 20.77
N ASN A 49 0.99 22.50 20.01
CA ASN A 49 1.10 23.95 19.86
C ASN A 49 0.63 24.69 21.12
N THR A 50 1.39 25.69 21.54
CA THR A 50 1.05 26.58 22.67
C THR A 50 0.55 27.95 22.22
N SER A 51 0.57 28.20 20.92
CA SER A 51 0.10 29.44 20.28
C SER A 51 -0.97 29.11 19.22
N PRO A 52 -1.84 30.07 18.87
CA PRO A 52 -2.77 29.90 17.76
C PRO A 52 -2.04 29.49 16.48
N VAL A 53 -2.59 28.49 15.79
CA VAL A 53 -2.07 28.01 14.50
C VAL A 53 -2.58 28.94 13.42
N SER A 54 -1.68 29.59 12.68
CA SER A 54 -2.04 30.47 11.56
C SER A 54 -1.98 29.78 10.20
N ASP A 55 -1.13 28.77 10.05
CA ASP A 55 -0.96 27.99 8.82
C ASP A 55 -1.51 26.58 9.03
N THR A 56 -2.78 26.39 8.66
CA THR A 56 -3.48 25.11 8.77
C THR A 56 -3.21 24.16 7.60
N CYS A 57 -2.45 24.61 6.58
CA CYS A 57 -2.02 23.75 5.47
C CYS A 57 -0.83 22.88 5.84
N CYS A 58 0.04 23.37 6.73
CA CYS A 58 1.21 22.64 7.23
C CYS A 58 1.15 22.27 8.71
N PHE A 59 -0.02 22.42 9.32
CA PHE A 59 -0.29 21.99 10.69
C PHE A 59 -1.75 21.58 10.84
N GLU A 60 -1.98 20.30 11.13
CA GLU A 60 -3.32 19.74 11.27
C GLU A 60 -3.99 20.22 12.57
N SER A 61 -5.04 21.03 12.44
CA SER A 61 -5.79 21.63 13.55
C SER A 61 -7.19 22.07 13.12
N PRO A 62 -8.24 21.88 13.94
CA PRO A 62 -8.22 21.36 15.31
C PRO A 62 -8.07 19.84 15.41
N GLY A 63 -8.25 19.11 14.29
CA GLY A 63 -8.23 17.65 14.18
C GLY A 63 -6.85 16.98 14.27
N GLY A 64 -5.98 17.48 15.14
CA GLY A 64 -4.57 17.09 15.21
C GLY A 64 -4.30 15.72 15.85
N LEU A 65 -5.30 15.07 16.44
CA LEU A 65 -5.20 13.73 16.99
C LEU A 65 -5.75 12.75 15.94
N LEU A 66 -4.86 12.03 15.26
CA LEU A 66 -5.24 11.18 14.13
C LEU A 66 -5.37 9.72 14.56
N LEU A 67 -6.43 9.06 14.12
CA LEU A 67 -6.68 7.65 14.42
C LEU A 67 -6.71 6.84 13.12
N GLN A 68 -5.73 5.95 12.91
CA GLN A 68 -5.83 4.92 11.88
C GLN A 68 -6.60 3.74 12.47
N THR A 69 -7.82 3.52 12.00
CA THR A 69 -8.73 2.52 12.55
C THR A 69 -8.82 1.29 11.65
N GLN A 70 -8.89 0.11 12.24
CA GLN A 70 -8.94 -1.17 11.53
C GLN A 70 -10.03 -2.08 12.09
N PHE A 71 -10.55 -2.96 11.24
CA PHE A 71 -11.56 -3.98 11.55
C PHE A 71 -11.01 -5.40 11.50
N TRP A 72 -11.61 -6.24 12.34
CA TRP A 72 -11.54 -7.69 12.26
C TRP A 72 -12.96 -8.25 12.16
N ASP A 73 -13.49 -8.26 10.93
CA ASP A 73 -14.84 -8.75 10.66
C ASP A 73 -14.84 -10.25 10.43
N THR A 74 -15.67 -10.98 11.21
CA THR A 74 -15.77 -12.45 11.10
C THR A 74 -17.16 -12.96 10.76
N ASP A 75 -18.20 -12.15 10.92
CA ASP A 75 -19.59 -12.55 10.66
C ASP A 75 -20.44 -11.38 10.12
N PRO A 76 -20.55 -11.24 8.78
CA PRO A 76 -19.78 -11.98 7.77
C PRO A 76 -18.29 -11.62 7.80
N SER A 77 -17.45 -12.50 7.26
CA SER A 77 -16.01 -12.21 7.15
C SER A 77 -15.71 -11.34 5.94
N THR A 78 -14.78 -10.40 6.12
CA THR A 78 -14.32 -9.50 5.06
C THR A 78 -12.79 -9.48 4.97
N GLY A 79 -12.27 -9.14 3.79
CA GLY A 79 -10.83 -9.08 3.52
C GLY A 79 -10.11 -10.42 3.69
N PRO A 80 -8.76 -10.41 3.70
CA PRO A 80 -7.98 -11.63 3.89
C PRO A 80 -8.17 -12.25 5.28
N ILE A 81 -8.03 -13.57 5.34
CA ILE A 81 -8.20 -14.37 6.58
C ILE A 81 -7.11 -14.09 7.62
N ASP A 82 -6.00 -13.51 7.18
CA ASP A 82 -4.75 -13.24 7.88
C ASP A 82 -4.42 -11.75 7.84
N SER A 83 -5.43 -10.90 7.67
CA SER A 83 -5.24 -9.45 7.68
C SER A 83 -6.42 -8.75 8.35
N TRP A 84 -6.12 -7.71 9.11
CA TRP A 84 -7.13 -6.72 9.48
C TRP A 84 -7.49 -5.91 8.22
N THR A 85 -8.61 -5.20 8.25
CA THR A 85 -9.05 -4.33 7.16
C THR A 85 -9.08 -2.89 7.64
N ILE A 86 -8.93 -1.93 6.75
CA ILE A 86 -9.07 -0.50 7.02
C ILE A 86 -10.54 -0.22 7.36
N HIS A 87 -10.74 0.50 8.45
CA HIS A 87 -11.98 1.23 8.71
C HIS A 87 -11.84 2.67 8.19
N GLY A 88 -10.81 3.40 8.65
CA GLY A 88 -10.54 4.75 8.16
C GLY A 88 -9.32 5.43 8.78
N LEU A 89 -9.28 6.75 8.58
CA LEU A 89 -8.34 7.68 9.23
C LEU A 89 -9.13 8.91 9.71
N TRP A 90 -9.16 9.14 11.02
CA TRP A 90 -10.08 10.12 11.62
C TRP A 90 -9.33 11.25 12.32
N PRO A 91 -9.74 12.52 12.10
CA PRO A 91 -9.16 13.68 12.76
C PRO A 91 -9.95 14.08 14.01
N ASP A 92 -9.53 13.59 15.18
CA ASP A 92 -10.05 14.03 16.46
C ASP A 92 -9.35 15.32 16.91
N LYS A 93 -10.07 16.11 17.70
CA LYS A 93 -9.49 17.24 18.44
C LYS A 93 -8.55 16.71 19.51
N CYS A 94 -7.63 17.56 19.92
CA CYS A 94 -6.61 17.21 20.91
C CYS A 94 -7.16 16.88 22.31
N ASP A 95 -8.44 17.16 22.58
CA ASP A 95 -9.16 16.78 23.79
C ASP A 95 -9.95 15.45 23.65
N GLY A 96 -9.86 14.78 22.49
CA GLY A 96 -10.56 13.55 22.17
C GLY A 96 -12.01 13.72 21.69
N THR A 97 -12.52 14.95 21.58
CA THR A 97 -13.78 15.21 20.87
C THR A 97 -13.53 15.26 19.36
N PHE A 98 -14.57 15.11 18.53
CA PHE A 98 -14.41 15.10 17.07
C PHE A 98 -15.52 15.89 16.37
N ASP A 99 -15.24 16.33 15.15
CA ASP A 99 -16.23 16.88 14.22
C ASP A 99 -16.46 15.87 13.07
N GLN A 100 -17.60 15.99 12.38
CA GLN A 100 -17.89 15.18 11.19
C GLN A 100 -18.60 16.01 10.12
N ASN A 101 -18.45 15.61 8.86
CA ASN A 101 -19.12 16.23 7.71
C ASN A 101 -18.80 17.73 7.60
N CYS A 102 -17.52 18.10 7.77
CA CYS A 102 -17.09 19.48 7.94
C CYS A 102 -17.22 20.34 6.67
N ASP A 103 -17.27 19.73 5.48
CA ASP A 103 -17.43 20.46 4.22
C ASP A 103 -18.29 19.69 3.19
N PRO A 104 -19.61 19.94 3.15
CA PRO A 104 -20.49 19.31 2.16
C PRO A 104 -20.16 19.62 0.70
N SER A 105 -19.41 20.70 0.40
CA SER A 105 -19.04 21.05 -0.98
C SER A 105 -17.97 20.11 -1.57
N ARG A 106 -17.25 19.43 -0.67
CA ARG A 106 -16.24 18.40 -0.95
C ARG A 106 -16.75 16.98 -0.71
N ALA A 107 -18.02 16.77 -0.34
CA ALA A 107 -18.61 15.44 -0.21
C ALA A 107 -18.74 14.78 -1.60
N TYR A 108 -17.70 14.08 -2.03
CA TYR A 108 -17.64 13.44 -3.35
C TYR A 108 -18.37 12.11 -3.35
N THR A 109 -19.00 11.82 -4.49
CA THR A 109 -19.46 10.47 -4.86
C THR A 109 -18.58 9.89 -5.96
N GLY A 110 -18.53 8.56 -6.08
CA GLY A 110 -17.72 7.90 -7.10
C GLY A 110 -16.21 8.00 -6.83
N ILE A 111 -15.79 7.82 -5.58
CA ILE A 111 -14.41 7.68 -5.12
C ILE A 111 -13.60 6.72 -6.01
N SER A 112 -14.13 5.56 -6.39
CA SER A 112 -13.43 4.63 -7.31
C SER A 112 -13.04 5.31 -8.64
N SER A 113 -13.98 6.07 -9.21
CA SER A 113 -13.76 6.79 -10.47
C SER A 113 -12.79 7.94 -10.27
N LEU A 114 -12.87 8.61 -9.12
CA LEU A 114 -11.98 9.70 -8.75
C LEU A 114 -10.53 9.21 -8.61
N LEU A 115 -10.29 8.09 -7.92
CA LEU A 115 -8.99 7.44 -7.79
C LEU A 115 -8.45 7.03 -9.17
N THR A 116 -9.26 6.29 -9.96
CA THR A 116 -8.84 5.79 -11.28
C THR A 116 -8.51 6.93 -12.24
N SER A 117 -9.36 7.95 -12.32
CA SER A 117 -9.16 9.10 -13.23
C SER A 117 -7.94 9.95 -12.89
N GLN A 118 -7.41 9.82 -11.67
CA GLN A 118 -6.26 10.56 -11.19
C GLN A 118 -4.99 9.69 -11.06
N GLY A 119 -5.02 8.45 -11.55
CA GLY A 119 -3.85 7.57 -11.60
C GLY A 119 -3.63 6.72 -10.35
N ALA A 120 -4.55 6.72 -9.38
CA ALA A 120 -4.46 5.98 -8.13
C ALA A 120 -5.15 4.60 -8.21
N SER A 121 -5.04 3.91 -9.35
CA SER A 121 -5.66 2.59 -9.57
C SER A 121 -5.09 1.51 -8.65
N ASP A 122 -3.81 1.57 -8.30
CA ASP A 122 -3.18 0.64 -7.35
C ASP A 122 -3.77 0.79 -5.94
N THR A 123 -4.01 2.04 -5.51
CA THR A 123 -4.70 2.36 -4.27
C THR A 123 -6.11 1.79 -4.26
N LEU A 124 -6.87 2.01 -5.33
CA LEU A 124 -8.22 1.43 -5.48
C LEU A 124 -8.18 -0.11 -5.45
N SER A 125 -7.22 -0.74 -6.12
CA SER A 125 -7.07 -2.20 -6.10
C SER A 125 -6.82 -2.71 -4.68
N PHE A 126 -5.95 -2.04 -3.92
CA PHE A 126 -5.70 -2.39 -2.52
C PHE A 126 -6.95 -2.20 -1.65
N MET A 127 -7.67 -1.08 -1.82
CA MET A 127 -8.90 -0.79 -1.10
C MET A 127 -9.99 -1.84 -1.34
N ASN A 128 -10.13 -2.35 -2.57
CA ASN A 128 -11.11 -3.40 -2.86
C ASN A 128 -10.88 -4.71 -2.08
N THR A 129 -9.67 -4.94 -1.57
CA THR A 129 -9.34 -6.12 -0.76
C THR A 129 -9.28 -5.79 0.73
N HIS A 130 -8.76 -4.62 1.09
CA HIS A 130 -8.41 -4.28 2.47
C HIS A 130 -9.25 -3.16 3.08
N TRP A 131 -10.05 -2.42 2.33
CA TRP A 131 -10.95 -1.38 2.85
C TRP A 131 -12.38 -1.69 2.41
N VAL A 132 -12.93 -2.73 3.00
CA VAL A 132 -14.14 -3.40 2.51
C VAL A 132 -15.29 -3.22 3.48
N ASP A 133 -16.46 -2.93 2.93
CA ASP A 133 -17.70 -2.85 3.69
C ASP A 133 -18.24 -4.25 3.97
N ILE A 134 -18.73 -4.46 5.19
CA ILE A 134 -19.28 -5.74 5.64
C ILE A 134 -20.53 -6.18 4.87
N ASN A 135 -21.21 -5.25 4.20
CA ASN A 135 -22.38 -5.50 3.35
C ASN A 135 -22.04 -5.44 1.85
N GLY A 136 -20.75 -5.38 1.48
CA GLY A 136 -20.30 -5.32 0.08
C GLY A 136 -20.54 -3.97 -0.61
N GLN A 137 -20.88 -2.90 0.13
CA GLN A 137 -21.11 -1.55 -0.40
C GLN A 137 -19.86 -0.66 -0.26
N ASN A 138 -18.70 -1.15 -0.74
CA ASN A 138 -17.42 -0.48 -0.58
C ASN A 138 -17.43 0.99 -1.03
N GLU A 139 -18.02 1.29 -2.19
CA GLU A 139 -18.08 2.66 -2.71
C GLU A 139 -18.78 3.61 -1.73
N ARG A 140 -19.94 3.22 -1.21
CA ARG A 140 -20.70 4.02 -0.24
C ARG A 140 -19.93 4.17 1.07
N PHE A 141 -19.18 3.14 1.46
CA PHE A 141 -18.36 3.19 2.65
C PHE A 141 -17.19 4.17 2.48
N TRP A 142 -16.50 4.17 1.34
CA TRP A 142 -15.46 5.14 1.06
C TRP A 142 -16.00 6.57 0.96
N GLU A 143 -17.16 6.76 0.33
CA GLU A 143 -17.86 8.05 0.31
C GLU A 143 -18.13 8.56 1.73
N HIS A 144 -18.61 7.68 2.63
CA HIS A 144 -18.82 8.01 4.03
C HIS A 144 -17.53 8.39 4.76
N GLU A 145 -16.47 7.60 4.64
CA GLU A 145 -15.19 7.88 5.32
C GLU A 145 -14.59 9.20 4.85
N TRP A 146 -14.69 9.51 3.56
CA TRP A 146 -14.25 10.81 3.05
C TRP A 146 -15.14 11.95 3.55
N GLU A 147 -16.47 11.85 3.39
CA GLU A 147 -17.42 12.90 3.77
C GLU A 147 -17.33 13.18 5.27
N ALA A 148 -17.40 12.15 6.11
CA ALA A 148 -17.43 12.27 7.55
C ALA A 148 -16.10 12.73 8.13
N HIS A 149 -14.97 12.19 7.65
CA HIS A 149 -13.67 12.38 8.29
C HIS A 149 -12.66 13.13 7.43
N GLY A 150 -12.49 12.74 6.16
CA GLY A 150 -11.55 13.39 5.25
C GLY A 150 -11.84 14.88 5.03
N THR A 151 -13.12 15.27 4.99
CA THR A 151 -13.49 16.71 4.87
C THR A 151 -13.14 17.53 6.11
N CYS A 152 -12.88 16.90 7.26
CA CYS A 152 -12.52 17.59 8.50
C CYS A 152 -11.01 17.82 8.68
N MET A 153 -10.18 17.35 7.75
CA MET A 153 -8.73 17.55 7.81
C MET A 153 -8.34 18.90 7.20
N SER A 154 -7.77 19.79 8.03
CA SER A 154 -7.42 21.16 7.64
C SER A 154 -6.33 21.20 6.58
N THR A 155 -5.37 20.26 6.65
CA THR A 155 -4.25 20.20 5.69
C THR A 155 -4.65 19.62 4.33
N LEU A 156 -5.92 19.20 4.17
CA LEU A 156 -6.53 18.75 2.92
C LEU A 156 -7.53 19.75 2.32
N GLU A 157 -7.62 20.96 2.86
CA GLU A 157 -8.40 22.01 2.20
C GLU A 157 -7.85 22.29 0.80
N THR A 158 -8.74 22.51 -0.18
CA THR A 158 -8.35 22.73 -1.58
C THR A 158 -7.43 23.94 -1.78
N SER A 159 -7.46 24.91 -0.87
CA SER A 159 -6.56 26.07 -0.81
C SER A 159 -5.11 25.70 -0.51
N CYS A 160 -4.88 24.56 0.14
CA CYS A 160 -3.56 24.03 0.50
C CYS A 160 -2.91 23.26 -0.65
N LEU A 161 -3.68 22.90 -1.69
CA LEU A 161 -3.18 22.10 -2.80
C LEU A 161 -2.48 22.97 -3.87
N PRO A 162 -1.51 22.40 -4.61
CA PRO A 162 -0.88 23.11 -5.71
C PRO A 162 -1.89 23.68 -6.71
N SER A 163 -1.64 24.89 -7.20
CA SER A 163 -2.53 25.53 -8.19
C SER A 163 -2.70 24.67 -9.45
N GLY A 164 -3.95 24.52 -9.90
CA GLY A 164 -4.30 23.65 -11.02
C GLY A 164 -4.54 22.18 -10.64
N SER A 165 -4.52 21.85 -9.35
CA SER A 165 -4.99 20.55 -8.86
C SER A 165 -6.43 20.28 -9.34
N PRO A 166 -6.73 19.07 -9.80
CA PRO A 166 -8.06 18.70 -10.26
C PRO A 166 -9.03 18.68 -9.06
N ARG A 167 -10.33 18.74 -9.35
CA ARG A 167 -11.36 18.50 -8.32
C ARG A 167 -11.15 17.12 -7.70
N GLY A 168 -11.13 17.06 -6.37
CA GLY A 168 -11.00 15.83 -5.60
C GLY A 168 -9.58 15.26 -5.52
N ALA A 169 -8.55 16.05 -5.83
CA ALA A 169 -7.17 15.65 -5.60
C ALA A 169 -6.87 15.38 -4.13
N GLU A 170 -7.46 16.18 -3.24
CA GLU A 170 -7.35 16.06 -1.79
C GLU A 170 -7.96 14.76 -1.27
N ALA A 171 -9.06 14.30 -1.89
CA ALA A 171 -9.68 13.02 -1.56
C ALA A 171 -8.80 11.85 -2.03
N VAL A 172 -8.26 11.93 -3.25
CA VAL A 172 -7.31 10.91 -3.73
C VAL A 172 -6.11 10.80 -2.80
N ALA A 173 -5.53 11.94 -2.41
CA ALA A 173 -4.40 11.95 -1.49
C ALA A 173 -4.75 11.39 -0.11
N PHE A 174 -5.96 11.67 0.41
CA PHE A 174 -6.46 11.04 1.63
C PHE A 174 -6.42 9.51 1.54
N PHE A 175 -7.07 8.92 0.52
CA PHE A 175 -7.11 7.47 0.36
C PHE A 175 -5.72 6.85 0.18
N GLU A 176 -4.84 7.49 -0.60
CA GLU A 176 -3.45 7.07 -0.75
C GLU A 176 -2.69 7.10 0.58
N THR A 177 -2.88 8.15 1.40
CA THR A 177 -2.27 8.25 2.73
C THR A 177 -2.81 7.19 3.67
N VAL A 178 -4.13 6.96 3.73
CA VAL A 178 -4.70 5.92 4.62
C VAL A 178 -4.15 4.55 4.25
N VAL A 179 -4.10 4.22 2.95
CA VAL A 179 -3.52 2.96 2.48
C VAL A 179 -2.04 2.85 2.83
N ARG A 180 -1.26 3.93 2.66
CA ARG A 180 0.16 3.96 3.01
C ARG A 180 0.39 3.73 4.51
N LEU A 181 -0.37 4.41 5.36
CA LEU A 181 -0.28 4.30 6.82
C LEU A 181 -0.75 2.93 7.31
N PHE A 182 -1.84 2.40 6.77
CA PHE A 182 -2.31 1.06 7.12
C PHE A 182 -1.26 -0.01 6.84
N LYS A 183 -0.54 0.07 5.71
CA LYS A 183 0.54 -0.86 5.36
C LYS A 183 1.71 -0.86 6.35
N THR A 184 1.89 0.20 7.15
CA THR A 184 2.91 0.23 8.21
C THR A 184 2.41 -0.34 9.54
N LEU A 185 1.15 -0.77 9.61
CA LEU A 185 0.46 -1.25 10.81
C LEU A 185 -0.09 -2.67 10.59
N PRO A 186 0.76 -3.68 10.32
CA PRO A 186 0.33 -5.06 10.07
C PRO A 186 -0.10 -5.76 11.38
N THR A 187 -1.24 -5.35 11.93
CA THR A 187 -1.75 -5.81 13.24
C THR A 187 -1.85 -7.33 13.35
N TYR A 188 -2.25 -8.02 12.27
CA TYR A 188 -2.33 -9.49 12.28
C TYR A 188 -0.96 -10.11 12.49
N ASP A 189 0.05 -9.69 11.71
CA ASP A 189 1.40 -10.25 11.74
C ASP A 189 2.03 -10.05 13.12
N TRP A 190 1.89 -8.84 13.67
CA TRP A 190 2.36 -8.51 15.03
C TRP A 190 1.76 -9.39 16.12
N LEU A 191 0.45 -9.66 16.05
CA LEU A 191 -0.20 -10.58 16.98
C LEU A 191 0.27 -12.03 16.74
N SER A 192 0.38 -12.44 15.47
CA SER A 192 0.80 -13.79 15.07
C SER A 192 2.22 -14.11 15.53
N ASP A 193 3.16 -13.18 15.36
CA ASP A 193 4.56 -13.31 15.80
C ASP A 193 4.67 -13.44 17.33
N ALA A 194 3.71 -12.87 18.07
CA ALA A 194 3.58 -13.04 19.52
C ALA A 194 2.83 -14.33 19.92
N GLY A 195 2.46 -15.20 18.97
CA GLY A 195 1.71 -16.44 19.21
C GLY A 195 0.21 -16.24 19.47
N ILE A 196 -0.31 -15.06 19.12
CA ILE A 196 -1.72 -14.66 19.24
C ILE A 196 -2.36 -14.75 17.85
N THR A 197 -2.79 -15.95 17.49
CA THR A 197 -3.54 -16.19 16.25
C THR A 197 -5.03 -16.31 16.52
N PRO A 198 -5.89 -16.08 15.52
CA PRO A 198 -7.32 -16.34 15.64
C PRO A 198 -7.62 -17.77 16.10
N SER A 199 -8.65 -17.93 16.92
CA SER A 199 -9.01 -19.21 17.52
C SER A 199 -10.51 -19.32 17.82
N THR A 200 -11.05 -20.52 17.68
CA THR A 200 -12.44 -20.84 18.03
C THR A 200 -12.66 -21.08 19.53
N SER A 201 -11.57 -21.27 20.30
CA SER A 201 -11.65 -21.68 21.71
C SER A 201 -10.73 -20.89 22.65
N ARG A 202 -9.58 -20.41 22.17
CA ARG A 202 -8.66 -19.60 22.98
C ARG A 202 -9.28 -18.23 23.24
N THR A 203 -9.02 -17.72 24.42
CA THR A 203 -9.32 -16.33 24.79
C THR A 203 -8.06 -15.67 25.34
N PHE A 204 -8.05 -14.34 25.29
CA PHE A 204 -6.90 -13.52 25.65
C PHE A 204 -7.29 -12.51 26.74
N SER A 205 -6.28 -12.03 27.48
CA SER A 205 -6.43 -10.83 28.29
C SER A 205 -6.12 -9.59 27.46
N ARG A 206 -6.73 -8.46 27.83
CA ARG A 206 -6.41 -7.17 27.20
C ARG A 206 -4.93 -6.84 27.33
N SER A 207 -4.34 -7.11 28.50
CA SER A 207 -2.90 -6.89 28.72
C SER A 207 -2.03 -7.73 27.79
N THR A 208 -2.41 -8.97 27.49
CA THR A 208 -1.65 -9.84 26.57
C THR A 208 -1.65 -9.25 25.16
N LEU A 209 -2.83 -8.81 24.67
CA LEU A 209 -2.97 -8.18 23.36
C LEU A 209 -2.22 -6.85 23.28
N SER A 210 -2.47 -5.95 24.23
CA SER A 210 -1.84 -4.63 24.26
C SER A 210 -0.31 -4.72 24.37
N SER A 211 0.24 -5.59 25.23
CA SER A 211 1.70 -5.73 25.36
C SER A 211 2.35 -6.35 24.14
N ALA A 212 1.69 -7.31 23.46
CA ALA A 212 2.22 -7.86 22.21
C ALA A 212 2.38 -6.77 21.14
N LEU A 213 1.37 -5.90 21.02
CA LEU A 213 1.35 -4.80 20.06
C LEU A 213 2.32 -3.67 20.45
N GLU A 214 2.37 -3.30 21.73
CA GLU A 214 3.28 -2.27 22.25
C GLU A 214 4.76 -2.65 22.06
N ASN A 215 5.11 -3.93 22.23
CA ASN A 215 6.49 -4.40 22.07
C ASN A 215 7.06 -4.18 20.65
N VAL A 216 6.21 -4.19 19.63
CA VAL A 216 6.62 -4.04 18.23
C VAL A 216 6.35 -2.64 17.68
N ALA A 217 5.25 -1.99 18.10
CA ALA A 217 4.87 -0.67 17.65
C ALA A 217 5.47 0.47 18.50
N GLY A 218 5.96 0.17 19.70
CA GLY A 218 6.45 1.16 20.67
C GLY A 218 5.35 2.00 21.33
N VAL A 219 4.09 1.76 20.98
CA VAL A 219 2.91 2.46 21.50
C VAL A 219 1.75 1.49 21.71
N THR A 220 0.88 1.79 22.67
CA THR A 220 -0.32 0.99 22.96
C THR A 220 -1.52 1.49 22.15
N PRO A 221 -2.15 0.65 21.32
CA PRO A 221 -3.38 1.00 20.61
C PRO A 221 -4.64 0.87 21.49
N SER A 222 -5.75 1.47 21.04
CA SER A 222 -7.08 1.24 21.63
C SER A 222 -7.68 -0.05 21.06
N LEU A 223 -8.21 -0.94 21.91
CA LEU A 223 -8.80 -2.21 21.50
C LEU A 223 -10.32 -2.19 21.64
N GLY A 224 -11.01 -2.34 20.52
CA GLY A 224 -12.47 -2.39 20.41
C GLY A 224 -13.00 -3.82 20.38
N CYS A 225 -13.97 -4.10 21.24
CA CYS A 225 -14.71 -5.35 21.25
C CYS A 225 -16.22 -5.12 21.10
N ASN A 226 -16.88 -6.04 20.40
CA ASN A 226 -18.31 -6.26 20.49
C ASN A 226 -18.57 -7.38 21.53
N GLY A 227 -19.04 -6.98 22.72
CA GLY A 227 -19.09 -7.86 23.89
C GLY A 227 -17.68 -8.28 24.30
N ASN A 228 -17.35 -9.55 24.11
CA ASN A 228 -15.99 -10.07 24.31
C ASN A 228 -15.27 -10.42 22.99
N THR A 229 -15.84 -10.10 21.84
CA THR A 229 -15.22 -10.38 20.54
C THR A 229 -14.38 -9.19 20.11
N LEU A 230 -13.07 -9.37 19.97
CA LEU A 230 -12.19 -8.37 19.37
C LEU A 230 -12.61 -8.13 17.92
N ASN A 231 -12.93 -6.88 17.58
CA ASN A 231 -13.41 -6.53 16.24
C ASN A 231 -12.86 -5.21 15.71
N ALA A 232 -12.24 -4.37 16.54
CA ALA A 232 -11.66 -3.11 16.11
C ALA A 232 -10.36 -2.79 16.85
N ILE A 233 -9.50 -2.02 16.20
CA ILE A 233 -8.28 -1.46 16.77
C ILE A 233 -8.06 -0.06 16.22
N SER A 234 -7.60 0.86 17.07
CA SER A 234 -7.26 2.23 16.67
C SER A 234 -5.84 2.57 17.07
N TRP A 235 -5.03 2.93 16.08
CA TRP A 235 -3.66 3.42 16.24
C TRP A 235 -3.66 4.94 16.23
N TYR A 236 -3.06 5.56 17.25
CA TYR A 236 -3.09 6.99 17.47
C TYR A 236 -1.80 7.65 17.00
N PHE A 237 -1.96 8.81 16.36
CA PHE A 237 -0.86 9.60 15.85
C PHE A 237 -1.08 11.07 16.14
N ASN A 238 0.02 11.79 16.31
CA ASN A 238 0.06 13.19 15.92
C ASN A 238 0.78 13.33 14.58
N LEU A 239 0.80 14.52 14.02
CA LEU A 239 1.31 14.77 12.68
C LEU A 239 2.27 15.97 12.68
N LYS A 240 3.35 15.85 11.90
CA LYS A 240 4.13 17.01 11.45
C LYS A 240 3.93 17.22 9.95
N GLY A 241 3.59 18.44 9.55
CA GLY A 241 3.30 18.77 8.15
C GLY A 241 1.83 18.53 7.77
N SER A 242 1.61 17.96 6.58
CA SER A 242 0.28 17.72 6.00
C SER A 242 -0.06 16.24 5.96
N ILE A 243 -1.35 15.90 5.88
CA ILE A 243 -1.83 14.52 5.70
C ILE A 243 -1.26 13.88 4.42
N ILE A 244 -0.93 14.66 3.40
CA ILE A 244 -0.48 14.15 2.10
C ILE A 244 0.89 13.44 2.19
N ASP A 245 1.88 14.10 2.79
CA ASP A 245 3.30 13.73 2.79
C ASP A 245 4.02 13.99 4.12
N GLY A 246 3.27 14.27 5.19
CA GLY A 246 3.78 14.52 6.53
C GLY A 246 4.26 13.29 7.28
N GLU A 247 4.82 13.54 8.46
CA GLU A 247 5.34 12.50 9.37
C GLU A 247 4.29 12.19 10.44
N PHE A 248 3.72 10.98 10.39
CA PHE A 248 2.82 10.45 11.42
C PHE A 248 3.66 9.99 12.62
N ILE A 249 3.48 10.66 13.75
CA ILE A 249 4.19 10.38 15.00
C ILE A 249 3.31 9.45 15.85
N PRO A 250 3.66 8.17 16.02
CA PRO A 250 2.85 7.25 16.82
C PRO A 250 2.84 7.69 18.28
N ILE A 251 1.67 7.63 18.91
CA ILE A 251 1.47 7.91 20.33
C ILE A 251 0.63 6.82 20.99
N ASN A 252 0.68 6.75 22.32
CA ASN A 252 -0.24 5.89 23.05
C ASN A 252 -1.69 6.36 22.85
N ALA A 253 -2.60 5.41 22.74
CA ALA A 253 -4.03 5.70 22.75
C ALA A 253 -4.41 6.45 24.02
N ILE A 254 -5.24 7.48 23.86
CA ILE A 254 -5.74 8.29 24.99
C ILE A 254 -6.86 7.59 25.76
N GLU A 255 -7.38 6.49 25.21
CA GLU A 255 -8.37 5.61 25.83
C GLU A 255 -8.04 4.13 25.54
N SER A 256 -8.47 3.24 26.44
CA SER A 256 -8.16 1.81 26.33
C SER A 256 -9.07 1.02 25.39
N GLY A 257 -10.15 1.63 24.88
CA GLY A 257 -11.19 0.98 24.10
C GLY A 257 -12.19 0.18 24.93
N SER A 258 -13.06 -0.59 24.26
CA SER A 258 -14.23 -1.26 24.83
C SER A 258 -13.98 -2.71 25.27
N CYS A 259 -12.81 -3.29 24.99
CA CYS A 259 -12.53 -4.69 25.35
C CYS A 259 -12.48 -4.93 26.88
N PRO A 260 -13.05 -6.06 27.37
CA PRO A 260 -12.94 -6.44 28.79
C PRO A 260 -11.50 -6.78 29.17
N SER A 261 -11.20 -6.82 30.47
CA SER A 261 -9.84 -7.15 30.95
C SER A 261 -9.38 -8.56 30.58
N SER A 262 -10.30 -9.52 30.43
CA SER A 262 -10.03 -10.91 30.09
C SER A 262 -11.19 -11.58 29.35
N GLY A 263 -10.95 -12.78 28.83
CA GLY A 263 -11.96 -13.54 28.09
C GLY A 263 -12.23 -13.01 26.68
N ILE A 264 -11.31 -12.22 26.12
CA ILE A 264 -11.42 -11.66 24.78
C ILE A 264 -11.27 -12.78 23.76
N ARG A 265 -12.24 -12.95 22.87
CA ARG A 265 -12.16 -13.85 21.72
C ARG A 265 -11.57 -13.12 20.53
N TYR A 266 -10.66 -13.79 19.83
CA TYR A 266 -10.18 -13.37 18.51
C TYR A 266 -10.56 -14.47 17.51
N PRO A 267 -11.80 -14.47 17.00
CA PRO A 267 -12.31 -15.58 16.19
C PRO A 267 -11.64 -15.62 14.81
N PRO A 268 -11.47 -16.80 14.20
CA PRO A 268 -11.05 -16.89 12.81
C PRO A 268 -12.13 -16.35 11.88
N LYS A 269 -11.70 -15.71 10.79
CA LYS A 269 -12.58 -15.38 9.65
C LYS A 269 -13.06 -16.67 8.98
N SER A 270 -14.33 -16.71 8.59
CA SER A 270 -14.98 -17.80 7.86
C SER A 270 -14.96 -17.52 6.35
N GLY A 271 -14.24 -18.36 5.60
CA GLY A 271 -14.06 -18.20 4.15
C GLY A 271 -12.68 -18.70 3.70
N SER A 272 -12.67 -19.53 2.64
CA SER A 272 -11.47 -19.94 1.89
C SER A 272 -10.76 -18.69 1.34
N GLY A 273 -9.43 -18.75 1.14
CA GLY A 273 -8.61 -17.64 0.67
C GLY A 273 -9.21 -16.82 -0.48
N THR A 274 -8.91 -15.51 -0.43
CA THR A 274 -8.98 -14.52 -1.51
C THR A 274 -10.38 -14.18 -2.09
N PRO A 275 -10.77 -12.89 -2.13
CA PRO A 275 -11.89 -12.45 -2.95
C PRO A 275 -11.57 -12.66 -4.43
N THR A 276 -12.41 -13.46 -5.08
CA THR A 276 -12.52 -13.61 -6.52
C THR A 276 -12.48 -12.24 -7.22
N SER A 277 -11.36 -11.95 -7.90
CA SER A 277 -11.33 -10.95 -8.95
C SER A 277 -12.22 -11.46 -10.09
N THR A 278 -13.24 -10.68 -10.43
CA THR A 278 -14.01 -10.88 -11.66
C THR A 278 -13.10 -10.62 -12.85
N SER A 279 -12.65 -11.70 -13.51
CA SER A 279 -12.12 -11.68 -14.86
C SER A 279 -12.48 -12.99 -15.60
N PRO A 280 -12.55 -12.96 -16.94
CA PRO A 280 -13.57 -13.62 -17.77
C PRO A 280 -13.51 -15.16 -17.78
N PRO A 281 -14.52 -15.86 -18.36
CA PRO A 281 -14.65 -17.30 -18.17
C PRO A 281 -13.56 -18.13 -18.87
N GLY A 282 -12.94 -19.03 -18.09
CA GLY A 282 -12.31 -20.30 -18.53
C GLY A 282 -10.77 -20.32 -18.57
N PRO A 283 -10.12 -21.51 -18.50
CA PRO A 283 -10.67 -22.85 -18.70
C PRO A 283 -10.51 -23.82 -17.51
N THR A 284 -11.29 -24.90 -17.61
CA THR A 284 -11.33 -26.10 -16.78
C THR A 284 -9.99 -26.82 -16.67
N GLY A 285 -9.34 -26.74 -15.51
CA GLY A 285 -8.22 -27.61 -15.13
C GLY A 285 -8.44 -28.11 -13.70
N ASN A 286 -8.31 -29.43 -13.48
CA ASN A 286 -8.44 -30.02 -12.14
C ASN A 286 -7.45 -29.36 -11.15
N PRO A 287 -7.84 -29.13 -9.89
CA PRO A 287 -6.91 -28.71 -8.84
C PRO A 287 -5.82 -29.77 -8.67
N GLY A 288 -4.55 -29.40 -8.91
CA GLY A 288 -3.38 -30.24 -8.64
C GLY A 288 -2.59 -30.73 -9.85
N SER A 289 -2.97 -30.42 -11.10
CA SER A 289 -2.14 -30.72 -12.27
C SER A 289 -1.28 -29.52 -12.68
N LEU A 290 0.02 -29.74 -12.89
CA LEU A 290 0.95 -28.72 -13.38
C LEU A 290 0.46 -28.16 -14.73
N PRO A 291 0.23 -26.84 -14.86
CA PRO A 291 -0.24 -26.25 -16.11
C PRO A 291 0.86 -26.25 -17.17
N THR A 292 0.47 -26.24 -18.46
CA THR A 292 1.45 -26.16 -19.57
C THR A 292 1.91 -24.73 -19.86
N LYS A 293 1.16 -23.74 -19.40
CA LYS A 293 1.52 -22.32 -19.40
C LYS A 293 1.13 -21.69 -18.08
N ALA A 294 1.97 -20.80 -17.56
CA ALA A 294 1.71 -20.14 -16.28
C ALA A 294 2.38 -18.77 -16.19
N THR A 295 1.83 -17.90 -15.35
CA THR A 295 2.56 -16.79 -14.73
C THR A 295 3.14 -17.25 -13.39
N ILE A 296 4.21 -16.59 -12.94
CA ILE A 296 4.90 -16.97 -11.70
C ILE A 296 4.89 -15.77 -10.76
N HIS A 297 4.08 -15.87 -9.72
CA HIS A 297 3.80 -14.79 -8.78
C HIS A 297 4.72 -14.92 -7.56
N ALA A 298 5.22 -13.80 -7.04
CA ALA A 298 6.08 -13.82 -5.86
C ALA A 298 5.24 -13.56 -4.61
N ILE A 299 5.25 -14.50 -3.67
CA ILE A 299 4.56 -14.39 -2.39
C ILE A 299 5.59 -14.00 -1.33
N HIS A 300 5.59 -12.72 -0.98
CA HIS A 300 6.48 -12.14 0.04
C HIS A 300 5.65 -11.79 1.27
N SER A 301 6.07 -12.28 2.44
CA SER A 301 5.36 -12.06 3.71
C SER A 301 3.86 -12.41 3.63
N GLY A 302 3.52 -13.52 2.97
CA GLY A 302 2.15 -14.02 2.84
C GLY A 302 1.29 -13.34 1.77
N SER A 303 1.77 -12.25 1.15
CA SER A 303 1.03 -11.53 0.11
C SER A 303 1.69 -11.64 -1.25
N GLU A 304 0.88 -11.68 -2.31
CA GLU A 304 1.38 -11.52 -3.67
C GLU A 304 1.97 -10.12 -3.85
N LEU A 305 3.22 -10.06 -4.33
CA LEU A 305 3.90 -8.82 -4.65
C LEU A 305 4.60 -8.97 -6.00
N GLY A 306 3.83 -8.79 -7.08
CA GLY A 306 4.34 -8.93 -8.44
C GLY A 306 4.78 -10.36 -8.79
N GLY A 307 5.76 -10.49 -9.67
CA GLY A 307 6.29 -11.80 -10.04
C GLY A 307 7.38 -11.76 -11.11
N LEU A 308 7.58 -12.90 -11.77
CA LEU A 308 8.70 -13.07 -12.68
C LEU A 308 8.45 -12.42 -14.04
N LEU A 309 9.44 -11.66 -14.50
CA LEU A 309 9.53 -11.14 -15.85
C LEU A 309 10.20 -12.14 -16.80
N SER A 310 10.24 -11.82 -18.09
CA SER A 310 10.70 -12.75 -19.13
C SER A 310 12.18 -13.14 -19.01
N LEU A 311 12.98 -12.42 -18.23
CA LEU A 311 14.39 -12.75 -17.95
C LEU A 311 14.58 -13.56 -16.65
N GLY A 312 13.51 -13.83 -15.90
CA GLY A 312 13.58 -14.52 -14.61
C GLY A 312 13.82 -13.59 -13.41
N THR A 313 13.72 -12.28 -13.60
CA THR A 313 13.84 -11.27 -12.53
C THR A 313 12.48 -10.97 -11.89
N TRP A 314 12.48 -10.54 -10.63
CA TRP A 314 11.28 -10.19 -9.87
C TRP A 314 10.94 -8.70 -10.01
N SER A 315 9.68 -8.37 -10.32
CA SER A 315 9.17 -7.00 -10.41
C SER A 315 7.65 -6.93 -10.18
N THR A 316 7.13 -5.74 -9.93
CA THR A 316 5.68 -5.43 -9.90
C THR A 316 5.11 -5.09 -11.28
N GLN A 317 5.92 -5.15 -12.33
CA GLN A 317 5.49 -4.94 -13.72
C GLN A 317 4.70 -6.15 -14.27
N THR A 318 4.22 -6.03 -15.52
CA THR A 318 3.51 -7.11 -16.22
C THR A 318 4.33 -8.40 -16.25
N LEU A 319 3.79 -9.45 -15.64
CA LEU A 319 4.44 -10.75 -15.53
C LEU A 319 4.60 -11.42 -16.90
N ALA A 320 5.63 -12.25 -17.01
CA ALA A 320 5.81 -13.09 -18.18
C ALA A 320 5.00 -14.37 -18.08
N THR A 321 4.52 -14.84 -19.23
CA THR A 321 4.02 -16.22 -19.36
C THR A 321 5.18 -17.16 -19.64
N PHE A 322 5.23 -18.25 -18.88
CA PHE A 322 6.20 -19.33 -19.00
C PHE A 322 5.51 -20.55 -19.60
N THR A 323 6.18 -21.20 -20.53
CA THR A 323 5.80 -22.54 -21.00
C THR A 323 6.45 -23.56 -20.09
N ILE A 324 5.66 -24.51 -19.60
CA ILE A 324 6.08 -25.55 -18.67
C ILE A 324 5.97 -26.90 -19.38
N SER A 325 6.98 -27.74 -19.25
CA SER A 325 7.04 -29.06 -19.86
C SER A 325 7.55 -30.11 -18.88
N GLY A 326 6.70 -31.07 -18.51
CA GLY A 326 7.01 -32.13 -17.56
C GLY A 326 5.82 -32.47 -16.65
N SER A 327 6.11 -33.00 -15.47
CA SER A 327 5.14 -33.26 -14.39
C SER A 327 5.46 -32.40 -13.16
N ALA A 328 4.55 -32.32 -12.18
CA ALA A 328 4.77 -31.55 -10.95
C ALA A 328 6.06 -31.94 -10.23
N ASP A 329 6.48 -33.21 -10.28
CA ASP A 329 7.71 -33.68 -9.63
C ASP A 329 8.99 -33.31 -10.40
N SER A 330 8.88 -33.03 -11.70
CA SER A 330 10.03 -32.77 -12.58
C SER A 330 9.58 -32.10 -13.88
N PHE A 331 9.86 -30.81 -14.03
CA PHE A 331 9.57 -30.05 -15.24
C PHE A 331 10.65 -29.03 -15.60
N THR A 332 10.58 -28.55 -16.84
CA THR A 332 11.40 -27.45 -17.37
C THR A 332 10.51 -26.25 -17.69
N MET A 333 11.11 -25.06 -17.66
CA MET A 333 10.42 -23.79 -17.92
C MET A 333 11.09 -23.04 -19.06
N LYS A 334 10.27 -22.34 -19.86
CA LYS A 334 10.74 -21.48 -20.95
C LYS A 334 9.96 -20.18 -21.00
N SER A 335 10.65 -19.05 -21.08
CA SER A 335 10.02 -17.74 -21.30
C SER A 335 10.11 -17.34 -22.78
N SER A 336 9.57 -16.16 -23.11
CA SER A 336 9.76 -15.54 -24.43
C SER A 336 11.24 -15.27 -24.79
N LYS A 337 12.16 -15.31 -23.82
CA LYS A 337 13.60 -15.05 -24.01
C LYS A 337 14.42 -16.32 -24.18
N GLY A 338 13.88 -17.49 -23.87
CA GLY A 338 14.59 -18.76 -23.96
C GLY A 338 14.35 -19.65 -22.74
N ASP A 339 15.17 -20.69 -22.64
CA ASP A 339 15.07 -21.69 -21.57
C ASP A 339 15.40 -21.04 -20.22
N CYS A 340 14.77 -21.52 -19.15
CA CYS A 340 14.98 -21.04 -17.79
C CYS A 340 15.81 -22.03 -16.97
N GLY A 341 16.70 -21.51 -16.13
CA GLY A 341 17.54 -22.34 -15.29
C GLY A 341 18.26 -21.57 -14.19
N LEU A 342 18.95 -22.31 -13.32
CA LEU A 342 19.79 -21.78 -12.26
C LEU A 342 21.25 -21.72 -12.71
N SER A 343 21.84 -20.53 -12.67
CA SER A 343 23.27 -20.31 -12.95
C SER A 343 23.92 -19.65 -11.75
N GLY A 344 24.76 -20.38 -11.02
CA GLY A 344 25.40 -19.88 -9.79
C GLY A 344 24.37 -19.55 -8.69
N GLY A 345 23.26 -20.29 -8.63
CA GLY A 345 22.18 -20.07 -7.67
C GLY A 345 21.14 -19.03 -8.10
N MET A 346 21.39 -18.25 -9.15
CA MET A 346 20.47 -17.24 -9.68
C MET A 346 19.54 -17.83 -10.75
N PHE A 347 18.24 -17.54 -10.64
CA PHE A 347 17.23 -17.91 -11.63
C PHE A 347 17.30 -16.97 -12.84
N LYS A 348 17.45 -17.53 -14.03
CA LYS A 348 17.56 -16.79 -15.30
C LYS A 348 16.78 -17.46 -16.40
N CYS A 349 16.29 -16.66 -17.35
CA CYS A 349 15.76 -17.13 -18.62
C CYS A 349 16.40 -16.38 -19.79
N GLY A 350 16.79 -17.09 -20.84
CA GLY A 350 17.44 -16.44 -21.98
C GLY A 350 18.03 -17.41 -23.01
N SER A 351 18.44 -16.87 -24.15
CA SER A 351 19.20 -17.61 -25.16
C SER A 351 20.57 -17.98 -24.59
N GLY A 352 20.84 -19.28 -24.45
CA GLY A 352 22.10 -19.79 -23.90
C GLY A 352 22.06 -20.08 -22.39
N VAL A 353 20.92 -19.89 -21.73
CA VAL A 353 20.72 -20.41 -20.36
C VAL A 353 20.53 -21.92 -20.44
N SER A 354 21.29 -22.68 -19.64
CA SER A 354 21.09 -24.13 -19.53
C SER A 354 19.80 -24.42 -18.74
N SER A 355 18.90 -25.20 -19.34
CA SER A 355 17.65 -25.60 -18.69
C SER A 355 17.94 -26.33 -17.37
N THR A 356 17.28 -25.91 -16.30
CA THR A 356 17.28 -26.63 -15.02
C THR A 356 15.95 -27.36 -14.83
N THR A 357 15.99 -28.51 -14.16
CA THR A 357 14.78 -29.23 -13.76
C THR A 357 14.27 -28.67 -12.45
N PHE A 358 13.01 -28.23 -12.46
CA PHE A 358 12.26 -27.75 -11.30
C PHE A 358 11.23 -28.79 -10.87
N SER A 359 10.69 -28.62 -9.67
CA SER A 359 9.50 -29.32 -9.20
C SER A 359 8.50 -28.32 -8.65
N ALA A 360 7.31 -28.79 -8.34
CA ALA A 360 6.24 -28.00 -7.77
C ALA A 360 5.76 -28.68 -6.49
N LYS A 361 5.54 -27.88 -5.44
CA LYS A 361 4.99 -28.34 -4.17
C LYS A 361 3.63 -27.72 -3.94
N SER A 362 2.63 -28.55 -3.70
CA SER A 362 1.34 -28.06 -3.23
C SER A 362 1.45 -27.62 -1.77
N SER A 363 1.04 -26.39 -1.49
CA SER A 363 0.88 -25.84 -0.13
C SER A 363 -0.35 -24.98 -0.11
N ASP A 364 -1.29 -25.24 0.81
CA ASP A 364 -2.45 -24.36 1.07
C ASP A 364 -3.29 -23.99 -0.17
N GLY A 365 -3.41 -24.93 -1.13
CA GLY A 365 -4.13 -24.72 -2.40
C GLY A 365 -3.30 -24.04 -3.50
N SER A 366 -2.11 -23.56 -3.19
CA SER A 366 -1.13 -22.96 -4.11
C SER A 366 -0.17 -24.02 -4.66
N LEU A 367 0.37 -23.79 -5.87
CA LEU A 367 1.38 -24.63 -6.49
C LEU A 367 2.73 -23.90 -6.50
N LEU A 368 3.59 -24.17 -5.52
CA LEU A 368 4.84 -23.43 -5.34
C LEU A 368 5.96 -24.03 -6.20
N LEU A 369 6.67 -23.17 -6.94
CA LEU A 369 7.90 -23.52 -7.64
C LEU A 369 8.98 -23.95 -6.65
N ALA A 370 9.66 -25.04 -6.96
CA ALA A 370 10.73 -25.60 -6.16
C ALA A 370 11.93 -26.02 -7.01
N SER A 371 13.11 -25.98 -6.42
CA SER A 371 14.33 -26.56 -6.99
C SER A 371 15.15 -27.24 -5.90
N GLY A 372 15.70 -28.43 -6.18
CA GLY A 372 16.42 -29.22 -5.19
C GLY A 372 15.60 -29.54 -3.94
N GLY A 373 14.27 -29.54 -4.03
CA GLY A 373 13.35 -29.78 -2.91
C GLY A 373 13.09 -28.57 -2.00
N SER A 374 13.63 -27.38 -2.29
CA SER A 374 13.32 -26.14 -1.56
C SER A 374 12.39 -25.24 -2.39
N THR A 375 11.47 -24.54 -1.73
CA THR A 375 10.56 -23.51 -2.30
C THR A 375 10.99 -22.08 -1.95
N SER A 376 12.10 -21.94 -1.22
CA SER A 376 12.60 -20.63 -0.77
C SER A 376 13.38 -19.96 -1.90
N PHE A 377 13.04 -18.70 -2.17
CA PHE A 377 13.77 -17.81 -3.04
C PHE A 377 14.10 -16.52 -2.30
N SER A 378 15.10 -15.79 -2.78
CA SER A 378 15.49 -14.50 -2.20
C SER A 378 16.00 -13.50 -3.23
N SER A 379 16.03 -12.22 -2.85
CA SER A 379 16.58 -11.10 -3.62
C SER A 379 17.23 -10.06 -2.71
N ASP A 380 17.99 -9.13 -3.31
CA ASP A 380 18.65 -8.03 -2.59
C ASP A 380 17.71 -6.88 -2.20
N GLY A 381 16.46 -6.92 -2.65
CA GLY A 381 15.48 -5.88 -2.37
C GLY A 381 14.07 -6.24 -2.85
N ILE A 382 13.12 -5.38 -2.48
CA ILE A 382 11.69 -5.55 -2.76
C ILE A 382 11.32 -4.63 -3.94
N PRO A 383 10.72 -5.15 -5.03
CA PRO A 383 10.39 -4.33 -6.18
C PRO A 383 9.25 -3.35 -5.87
N SER A 384 9.36 -2.16 -6.46
CA SER A 384 8.30 -1.16 -6.52
C SER A 384 8.41 -0.37 -7.84
N GLY A 385 7.26 -0.01 -8.41
CA GLY A 385 7.19 0.67 -9.71
C GLY A 385 7.86 -0.15 -10.82
N THR A 386 8.94 0.39 -11.40
CA THR A 386 9.71 -0.25 -12.48
C THR A 386 10.96 -0.98 -11.99
N THR A 387 11.20 -1.02 -10.68
CA THR A 387 12.37 -1.67 -10.09
C THR A 387 12.33 -3.18 -10.34
N VAL A 388 13.48 -3.75 -10.68
CA VAL A 388 13.67 -5.17 -10.93
C VAL A 388 14.78 -5.71 -10.03
N PHE A 389 14.60 -6.90 -9.50
CA PHE A 389 15.61 -7.60 -8.71
C PHE A 389 15.93 -8.98 -9.29
N ASP A 390 17.20 -9.37 -9.19
CA ASP A 390 17.62 -10.73 -9.46
C ASP A 390 17.02 -11.68 -8.40
N VAL A 391 16.70 -12.90 -8.86
CA VAL A 391 16.06 -13.94 -8.06
C VAL A 391 17.08 -15.04 -7.80
N TYR A 392 17.28 -15.37 -6.52
CA TYR A 392 18.23 -16.38 -6.08
C TYR A 392 17.52 -17.53 -5.39
N MET A 393 18.02 -18.74 -5.57
CA MET A 393 17.52 -19.92 -4.89
C MET A 393 17.96 -19.93 -3.42
N GLY A 394 17.04 -20.22 -2.51
CA GLY A 394 17.28 -20.25 -1.07
C GLY A 394 17.20 -18.86 -0.42
N SER A 395 17.76 -18.74 0.78
CA SER A 395 17.62 -17.59 1.68
C SER A 395 18.91 -16.77 1.83
N SER A 396 19.80 -16.80 0.84
CA SER A 396 21.12 -16.14 0.93
C SER A 396 21.07 -14.61 0.77
N HIS A 397 19.93 -14.03 0.40
CA HIS A 397 19.75 -12.59 0.21
C HIS A 397 18.71 -11.99 1.15
N GLY A 398 18.71 -10.65 1.25
CA GLY A 398 18.03 -9.90 2.30
C GLY A 398 16.50 -10.03 2.32
N GLN A 399 15.88 -10.35 1.19
CA GLN A 399 14.43 -10.53 1.07
C GLN A 399 14.10 -11.96 0.71
N GLN A 400 13.26 -12.62 1.49
CA GLN A 400 12.86 -14.01 1.27
C GLN A 400 11.39 -14.10 0.85
N TYR A 401 11.09 -15.00 -0.08
CA TYR A 401 9.74 -15.19 -0.61
C TYR A 401 9.61 -16.59 -1.22
N THR A 402 8.39 -16.94 -1.58
CA THR A 402 8.10 -18.13 -2.40
C THR A 402 7.58 -17.70 -3.77
N LEU A 403 7.61 -18.61 -4.74
CA LEU A 403 7.12 -18.36 -6.08
C LEU A 403 5.95 -19.30 -6.38
N GLU A 404 4.78 -18.75 -6.64
CA GLU A 404 3.56 -19.48 -6.96
C GLU A 404 3.35 -19.60 -8.48
N ILE A 405 3.01 -20.79 -8.94
CA ILE A 405 2.72 -21.12 -10.34
C ILE A 405 1.21 -21.00 -10.57
N ILE A 406 0.80 -20.01 -11.36
CA ILE A 406 -0.61 -19.77 -11.69
C ILE A 406 -0.84 -20.09 -13.17
N GLY A 407 -1.66 -21.10 -13.45
CA GLY A 407 -1.97 -21.52 -14.81
C GLY A 407 -2.61 -20.40 -15.64
N SER A 408 -2.20 -20.28 -16.91
CA SER A 408 -2.70 -19.28 -17.87
C SER A 408 -3.62 -19.87 -18.92
#